data_AF-A0AAV6YVF7-F1
#
_entry.id   AF-A0AAV6YVF7-F1
#
_cell.length_a   1.000
_cell.length_b   1.000
_cell.length_c   1.000
_cell.angle_alpha   90.00
_cell.angle_beta   90.00
_cell.angle_gamma   90.00
#
_symmetry.space_group_name_H-M   'P 1'
#
loop_
_entity.id
_entity.type
_entity.pdbx_description
1 polymer ?
#
loop_
_entity_poly.entity_id
_entity_poly.type
_entity_poly.pdbx_seq_one_letter_code
_entity_poly.pdbx_strand_id
1 'polypeptide(L)' 'MWEHATNSKEKLQQALQSDVHMIEADLLLRGAGDREPIMAHPPETDSDINLQAWLTEVSATNKGIKLDFKR' A
#
# COMPACT_ATOMS: atom_id res chain seq x y z
N MET A 1 4.34 -16.64 -0.70
CA MET A 1 3.81 -16.12 0.58
C MET A 1 3.34 -14.69 0.39
N TRP A 2 2.52 -14.16 1.28
CA TRP A 2 1.90 -12.83 1.20
C TRP A 2 2.41 -11.93 2.33
N GLU A 3 2.66 -10.67 2.03
CA GLU A 3 2.80 -9.60 3.04
C GLU A 3 1.49 -8.81 3.12
N HIS A 4 1.04 -8.50 4.34
CA HIS A 4 -0.28 -7.94 4.60
C HIS A 4 -0.22 -6.55 5.24
N ALA A 5 -1.21 -5.71 4.94
CA ALA A 5 -1.34 -4.35 5.46
C ALA A 5 -0.04 -3.55 5.28
N THR A 6 0.51 -3.58 4.07
CA THR A 6 1.76 -2.93 3.66
C THR A 6 1.54 -1.44 3.41
N ASN A 7 1.10 -0.75 4.45
CA ASN A 7 0.51 0.59 4.39
C ASN A 7 1.49 1.72 4.72
N SER A 8 2.79 1.43 4.85
CA SER A 8 3.83 2.44 5.13
C SER A 8 5.06 2.22 4.26
N LYS A 9 5.90 3.26 4.13
CA LYS A 9 7.18 3.13 3.41
C LYS A 9 8.06 2.04 3.99
N GLU A 10 8.14 1.97 5.32
CA GLU A 10 8.97 0.97 6.00
C GLU A 10 8.51 -0.45 5.68
N LYS A 11 7.21 -0.74 5.84
CA LYS A 11 6.67 -2.07 5.53
C LYS A 11 6.83 -2.41 4.06
N LEU A 12 6.64 -1.43 3.16
CA LEU A 12 6.84 -1.64 1.74
C LEU A 12 8.29 -2.04 1.45
N GLN A 13 9.27 -1.33 2.00
CA GLN A 13 10.68 -1.68 1.83
C GLN A 13 11.00 -3.09 2.37
N GLN A 14 10.44 -3.47 3.51
CA GLN A 14 10.57 -4.83 4.05
C GLN A 14 9.96 -5.89 3.11
N ALA A 15 8.76 -5.63 2.56
CA ALA A 15 8.08 -6.53 1.63
C ALA A 15 8.81 -6.68 0.29
N LEU A 16 9.42 -5.59 -0.20
CA LEU A 16 10.21 -5.59 -1.43
C LEU A 16 11.49 -6.42 -1.28
N GLN A 17 12.12 -6.39 -0.11
CA GLN A 17 13.36 -7.12 0.18
C GLN A 17 13.15 -8.57 0.64
N SER A 18 11.91 -8.97 0.95
CA SER A 18 11.60 -10.33 1.41
C SER A 18 11.30 -11.31 0.26
N ASP A 19 11.17 -12.59 0.60
CA ASP A 19 10.84 -13.66 -0.35
C ASP A 19 9.32 -13.78 -0.65
N VAL A 20 8.51 -12.80 -0.24
CA VAL A 20 7.07 -12.81 -0.56
C VAL A 20 6.85 -12.61 -2.06
N HIS A 21 5.83 -13.28 -2.59
CA HIS A 21 5.45 -13.17 -4.00
C HIS A 21 4.29 -12.19 -4.21
N MET A 22 3.53 -11.91 -3.14
CA MET A 22 2.36 -11.03 -3.18
C MET A 22 2.49 -9.99 -2.07
N ILE A 23 2.22 -8.72 -2.40
CA ILE A 23 2.14 -7.63 -1.44
C ILE A 23 0.71 -7.10 -1.43
N GLU A 24 0.13 -7.04 -0.24
CA GLU A 24 -1.20 -6.53 -0.01
C GLU A 24 -1.14 -5.22 0.76
N ALA A 25 -1.99 -4.27 0.36
CA ALA A 25 -2.11 -2.99 1.05
C ALA A 25 -3.54 -2.45 0.93
N ASP A 26 -3.93 -1.74 1.97
CA ASP A 26 -5.25 -1.13 2.13
C ASP A 26 -5.24 0.28 1.54
N LEU A 27 -6.22 0.61 0.72
CA LEU A 27 -6.34 1.92 0.08
C LEU A 27 -7.50 2.71 0.68
N LEU A 28 -7.20 3.84 1.30
CA LEU A 28 -8.20 4.75 1.86
C LEU A 28 -8.40 5.98 0.97
N LEU A 29 -9.64 6.23 0.56
CA LEU A 29 -10.05 7.43 -0.16
C LEU A 29 -10.49 8.51 0.83
N ARG A 30 -9.74 9.62 0.91
CA ARG A 30 -9.97 10.67 1.91
C ARG A 30 -11.11 11.63 1.51
N GLY A 31 -12.36 11.30 1.84
CA GLY A 31 -13.52 12.20 1.73
C GLY A 31 -13.90 12.57 0.28
N ALA A 32 -14.90 13.45 0.11
CA ALA A 32 -15.39 13.87 -1.21
C ALA A 32 -14.47 14.92 -1.86
N GLY A 33 -13.89 14.60 -3.02
CA GLY A 33 -13.04 15.48 -3.83
C GLY A 33 -11.79 14.79 -4.39
N ASP A 34 -10.90 15.56 -5.04
CA ASP A 34 -9.62 15.10 -5.62
C ASP A 34 -8.53 14.87 -4.56
N ARG A 35 -8.89 14.30 -3.40
CA ARG A 35 -7.89 14.01 -2.38
C ARG A 35 -7.11 12.76 -2.78
N GLU A 36 -5.79 12.87 -2.75
CA GLU A 36 -4.89 11.79 -3.11
C GLU A 36 -5.14 10.56 -2.21
N PRO A 37 -5.37 9.36 -2.80
CA PRO A 37 -5.51 8.11 -2.06
C PRO A 37 -4.24 7.74 -1.31
N ILE A 38 -4.40 7.23 -0.09
CA ILE A 38 -3.29 6.79 0.75
C ILE A 38 -3.40 5.33 1.13
N MET A 39 -2.26 4.73 1.42
CA MET A 39 -2.22 3.36 1.89
C MET A 39 -2.52 3.36 3.39
N ALA A 40 -3.74 3.02 3.81
CA ALA A 40 -4.16 3.10 5.20
C ALA A 40 -5.38 2.20 5.50
N HIS A 41 -5.48 1.75 6.74
CA HIS A 41 -6.61 0.97 7.25
C HIS A 41 -7.01 1.50 8.63
N PRO A 42 -8.30 1.73 8.91
CA PRO A 42 -8.73 2.20 10.23
C PRO A 42 -8.22 1.31 11.39
N PRO A 43 -7.86 1.90 12.55
CA PRO A 43 -8.05 3.30 12.96
C PRO A 43 -7.08 4.30 12.34
N GLU A 44 -6.00 3.83 11.70
CA GLU A 44 -5.06 4.68 10.97
C GLU A 44 -5.74 5.26 9.73
N THR A 45 -5.98 6.57 9.76
CA THR A 45 -6.63 7.32 8.68
C THR A 45 -5.67 8.20 7.91
N ASP A 46 -4.37 8.07 8.19
CA ASP A 46 -3.28 8.75 7.48
C ASP A 46 -2.09 7.80 7.28
N SER A 47 -1.20 8.15 6.34
CA SER A 47 -0.02 7.35 6.02
C SER A 47 1.11 8.19 5.43
N ASP A 48 2.34 7.71 5.61
CA ASP A 48 3.55 8.29 5.03
C ASP A 48 3.77 7.93 3.55
N ILE A 49 2.87 7.13 2.96
CA ILE A 49 2.89 6.72 1.56
C ILE A 49 1.52 6.81 0.90
N ASN A 50 1.48 7.48 -0.26
CA ASN A 50 0.30 7.54 -1.12
C ASN A 50 0.29 6.38 -2.13
N LEU A 51 -0.84 6.16 -2.80
CA LEU A 51 -0.98 5.09 -3.79
C LEU A 51 0.04 5.21 -4.93
N GLN A 52 0.30 6.43 -5.41
CA GLN A 52 1.21 6.63 -6.54
C GLN A 52 2.64 6.21 -6.19
N ALA A 53 3.16 6.64 -5.03
CA ALA A 53 4.47 6.26 -4.54
C ALA A 53 4.56 4.75 -4.30
N TRP A 54 3.52 4.17 -3.68
CA TRP A 54 3.46 2.73 -3.45
C TRP A 54 3.51 1.92 -4.74
N LEU A 55 2.69 2.28 -5.75
CA LEU A 55 2.67 1.65 -7.07
C LEU A 55 4.01 1.80 -7.80
N THR A 56 4.65 2.96 -7.68
CA THR A 56 5.94 3.22 -8.32
C THR A 56 7.00 2.24 -7.81
N GLU A 57 7.09 2.05 -6.50
CA GLU A 57 8.05 1.14 -5.87
C GLU A 57 7.79 -0.34 -6.23
N VAL A 58 6.54 -0.81 -6.10
CA VAL A 58 6.22 -2.23 -6.43
C VAL A 58 6.38 -2.53 -7.91
N SER A 59 6.16 -1.55 -8.79
CA SER A 59 6.32 -1.72 -10.25
C SER A 59 7.75 -2.02 -10.69
N ALA A 60 8.74 -1.73 -9.84
CA ALA A 60 10.13 -2.10 -10.06
C ALA A 60 10.42 -3.58 -9.77
N THR A 61 9.42 -4.38 -9.40
CA THR A 61 9.56 -5.79 -9.02
C THR A 61 8.63 -6.71 -9.81
N ASN A 62 8.85 -8.02 -9.71
CA ASN A 62 7.95 -9.04 -10.25
C ASN A 62 6.95 -9.57 -9.22
N LYS A 63 6.74 -8.85 -8.11
CA LYS A 63 5.78 -9.26 -7.06
C LYS A 63 4.36 -8.91 -7.52
N GLY A 64 3.42 -9.81 -7.30
CA GLY A 64 2.01 -9.50 -7.50
C GLY A 64 1.49 -8.58 -6.39
N ILE A 65 0.42 -7.85 -6.69
CA ILE A 65 -0.19 -6.92 -5.74
C ILE A 65 -1.68 -7.20 -5.55
N LYS A 66 -2.19 -6.95 -4.34
CA LYS A 66 -3.63 -6.84 -4.06
C LYS A 66 -3.88 -5.51 -3.36
N LEU A 67 -4.76 -4.69 -3.95
CA LEU A 67 -5.21 -3.43 -3.34
C LEU A 67 -6.59 -3.66 -2.71
N ASP A 68 -6.70 -3.47 -1.40
CA ASP A 68 -7.97 -3.59 -0.67
C ASP A 68 -8.58 -2.20 -0.41
N PHE A 69 -9.63 -1.87 -1.17
CA PHE A 69 -10.26 -0.54 -1.15
C PHE A 69 -11.16 -0.39 0.09
N LYS A 70 -10.82 0.59 0.94
CA LYS A 70 -11.56 0.91 2.16
C LYS A 70 -12.54 2.06 1.93
N ARG A 71 -13.63 2.00 2.68
CA ARG A 71 -14.65 3.05 2.78
C ARG A 71 -14.47 3.87 4.04
#